data_AF-A0A388TE99-F1
#
_entry.id   AF-A0A388TE99-F1
#
_cell.length_a   1.000
_cell.length_b   1.000
_cell.length_c   1.000
_cell.angle_alpha   90.00
_cell.angle_beta   90.00
_cell.angle_gamma   90.00
#
_symmetry.space_group_name_H-M   'P 1'
#
loop_
_entity.id
_entity.type
_entity.pdbx_description
1 polymer ?
#
loop_
_entity_poly.entity_id
_entity_poly.type
_entity_poly.pdbx_seq_one_letter_code
_entity_poly.pdbx_strand_id
1 'polypeptide(L)'
;MSAQKGGRILRVIENYNSDFREEEHPRNNNGKFSTSSGSGSSKSKPQKTDRTQETGMADDLKTKKQKQEIISRLDKDYIQTAEEFFEKAKGKIKQRKEKVYRSIDKQEAKRIKDVTGLDVEGYEHKIINEDFAHIFRRHGNPRKQEKLGQVAVTKDDLKLIPEITKNYDSLKLSPETSEGRPVLVYTKKIGNEYYYLETVGGKKTRDLRSKSMWIRKTGTTD
;
A
#
# COMPACT_ATOMS: atom_id res chain seq x y z
N MET A 1 -18.41 -51.06 -22.16
CA MET A 1 -17.21 -50.18 -22.22
C MET A 1 -17.67 -48.75 -22.11
N SER A 2 -17.06 -48.03 -21.16
CA SER A 2 -17.47 -46.71 -20.66
C SER A 2 -16.92 -45.58 -21.53
N ALA A 3 -17.71 -44.53 -21.78
CA ALA A 3 -17.20 -43.17 -22.02
C ALA A 3 -18.33 -42.13 -21.88
N GLN A 4 -18.37 -41.47 -20.71
CA GLN A 4 -18.97 -40.14 -20.52
C GLN A 4 -18.02 -39.05 -21.05
N LYS A 5 -18.60 -38.00 -21.64
CA LYS A 5 -18.22 -36.56 -21.53
C LYS A 5 -19.17 -35.77 -22.46
N GLY A 6 -20.07 -34.93 -21.94
CA GLY A 6 -19.76 -33.64 -21.31
C GLY A 6 -19.54 -32.63 -22.45
N GLY A 7 -20.47 -31.74 -22.82
CA GLY A 7 -21.34 -30.91 -22.01
C GLY A 7 -20.94 -29.46 -22.32
N ARG A 8 -21.76 -28.76 -23.14
CA ARG A 8 -21.57 -27.37 -23.57
C ARG A 8 -21.39 -26.44 -22.37
N ILE A 9 -20.44 -25.51 -22.42
CA ILE A 9 -20.42 -24.34 -21.53
C ILE A 9 -20.64 -23.08 -22.36
N LEU A 10 -21.84 -22.52 -22.19
CA LEU A 10 -22.24 -21.18 -22.61
C LEU A 10 -21.41 -20.12 -21.86
N ARG A 11 -21.09 -19.03 -22.57
CA ARG A 11 -20.67 -17.76 -21.97
C ARG A 11 -21.81 -17.23 -21.10
N VAL A 12 -21.52 -16.92 -19.85
CA VAL A 12 -22.37 -16.07 -19.00
C VAL A 12 -21.61 -14.77 -18.75
N ILE A 13 -22.17 -13.69 -19.28
CA ILE A 13 -21.86 -12.30 -18.92
C ILE A 13 -22.94 -11.94 -17.89
N GLU A 14 -22.59 -11.77 -16.61
CA GLU A 14 -23.52 -11.20 -15.63
C GLU A 14 -22.83 -10.22 -14.69
N ASN A 15 -23.25 -8.96 -14.86
CA ASN A 15 -23.78 -8.07 -13.85
C ASN A 15 -22.89 -7.62 -12.68
N TYR A 16 -22.39 -6.39 -12.83
CA TYR A 16 -22.10 -5.46 -11.73
C TYR A 16 -23.36 -5.30 -10.85
N ASN A 17 -23.37 -5.94 -9.70
CA ASN A 17 -24.27 -5.58 -8.62
C ASN A 17 -23.57 -4.60 -7.67
N SER A 18 -24.22 -3.46 -7.48
CA SER A 18 -23.93 -2.46 -6.47
C SER A 18 -24.28 -3.02 -5.09
N ASP A 19 -23.30 -3.56 -4.38
CA ASP A 19 -23.50 -4.11 -3.04
C ASP A 19 -23.67 -3.00 -1.99
N PHE A 20 -24.91 -2.54 -1.82
CA PHE A 20 -25.37 -1.97 -0.56
C PHE A 20 -25.44 -3.10 0.47
N ARG A 21 -24.67 -2.99 1.56
CA ARG A 21 -24.65 -3.97 2.65
C ARG A 21 -25.37 -3.38 3.87
N GLU A 22 -26.49 -3.99 4.25
CA GLU A 22 -27.32 -3.57 5.39
C GLU A 22 -26.51 -3.49 6.71
N GLU A 23 -25.46 -4.32 6.83
CA GLU A 23 -24.54 -4.34 7.97
C GLU A 23 -23.71 -3.06 8.13
N GLU A 24 -23.50 -2.29 7.06
CA GLU A 24 -22.72 -1.04 7.08
C GLU A 24 -23.59 0.20 7.32
N HIS A 25 -24.93 0.05 7.32
CA HIS A 25 -25.91 1.10 7.55
C HIS A 25 -27.15 0.59 8.32
N PRO A 26 -27.04 0.33 9.65
CA PRO A 26 -28.15 -0.21 10.42
C PRO A 26 -29.35 0.75 10.42
N ARG A 27 -30.51 0.24 10.00
CA ARG A 27 -31.79 0.93 10.14
C ARG A 27 -32.33 0.72 11.56
N ASN A 28 -33.06 1.71 12.08
CA ASN A 28 -33.85 1.47 13.30
C ASN A 28 -35.05 0.56 13.00
N ASN A 29 -35.74 0.08 14.03
CA ASN A 29 -36.89 -0.84 13.91
C ASN A 29 -38.06 -0.31 13.06
N ASN A 30 -38.02 0.96 12.63
CA ASN A 30 -39.01 1.60 11.75
C ASN A 30 -38.48 1.84 10.33
N GLY A 31 -37.37 1.21 9.94
CA GLY A 31 -36.83 1.24 8.57
C GLY A 31 -36.14 2.54 8.17
N LYS A 32 -35.83 3.44 9.11
CA LYS A 32 -35.21 4.75 8.84
C LYS A 32 -33.73 4.75 9.26
N PHE A 33 -32.86 5.35 8.44
CA PHE A 33 -31.44 5.51 8.74
C PHE A 33 -31.25 6.37 10.00
N SER A 34 -30.46 5.89 10.97
CA SER A 34 -30.15 6.65 12.17
C SER A 34 -29.11 7.73 11.88
N THR A 35 -29.54 9.00 11.80
CA THR A 35 -28.62 10.14 11.80
C THR A 35 -28.15 10.40 13.23
N SER A 36 -26.95 9.97 13.61
CA SER A 36 -26.40 10.27 14.94
C SER A 36 -25.75 11.65 14.96
N SER A 37 -26.57 12.68 15.13
CA SER A 37 -26.16 13.93 15.79
C SER A 37 -26.72 13.92 17.21
N GLY A 38 -25.85 13.96 18.23
CA GLY A 38 -26.26 14.29 19.61
C GLY A 38 -25.85 13.29 20.69
N SER A 39 -24.80 13.67 21.43
CA SER A 39 -24.68 13.69 22.90
C SER A 39 -25.55 12.73 23.74
N GLY A 40 -24.91 11.82 24.47
CA GLY A 40 -25.52 11.08 25.57
C GLY A 40 -24.45 10.57 26.56
N SER A 41 -24.40 11.21 27.72
CA SER A 41 -23.51 10.92 28.84
C SER A 41 -23.91 9.63 29.56
N SER A 42 -22.95 8.75 29.86
CA SER A 42 -23.13 7.69 30.87
C SER A 42 -21.80 7.39 31.58
N LYS A 43 -21.76 7.77 32.86
CA LYS A 43 -20.71 7.44 33.84
C LYS A 43 -20.52 5.93 33.97
N SER A 44 -19.27 5.48 33.97
CA SER A 44 -18.84 4.25 34.66
C SER A 44 -17.48 4.48 35.34
N LYS A 45 -17.34 3.91 36.54
CA LYS A 45 -16.25 4.09 37.52
C LYS A 45 -14.94 3.36 37.10
N PRO A 46 -13.80 3.68 37.74
CA PRO A 46 -12.45 3.43 37.21
C PRO A 46 -11.80 2.12 37.69
N GLN A 47 -10.88 1.59 36.87
CA GLN A 47 -9.72 0.69 37.11
C GLN A 47 -9.63 -0.34 35.96
N LYS A 48 -8.52 -0.59 35.26
CA LYS A 48 -7.08 -0.40 35.52
C LYS A 48 -6.42 0.22 34.28
N THR A 49 -5.41 1.07 34.49
CA THR A 49 -4.51 1.52 33.41
C THR A 49 -3.73 0.32 32.89
N ASP A 50 -4.04 -0.05 31.66
CA ASP A 50 -3.49 -1.18 30.94
C ASP A 50 -2.06 -0.84 30.51
N ARG A 51 -1.08 -1.55 31.08
CA ARG A 51 0.37 -1.38 30.81
C ARG A 51 0.69 -1.60 29.31
N THR A 52 -0.24 -2.20 28.57
CA THR A 52 -0.22 -2.44 27.13
C THR A 52 -0.49 -1.17 26.29
N GLN A 53 -1.13 -0.14 26.85
CA GLN A 53 -1.41 1.12 26.14
C GLN A 53 -0.22 2.09 26.15
N GLU A 54 0.60 2.07 27.21
CA GLU A 54 1.79 2.92 27.31
C GLU A 54 2.94 2.45 26.40
N THR A 55 3.12 1.14 26.23
CA THR A 55 4.16 0.57 25.34
C THR A 55 3.86 0.84 23.87
N GLY A 56 2.59 0.71 23.45
CA GLY A 56 2.15 1.01 22.08
C GLY A 56 2.35 2.48 21.68
N MET A 57 2.08 3.43 22.59
CA MET A 57 2.31 4.86 22.32
C MET A 57 3.79 5.21 22.17
N ALA A 58 4.67 4.60 22.98
CA ALA A 58 6.11 4.84 22.91
C ALA A 58 6.71 4.32 21.59
N ASP A 59 6.26 3.16 21.13
CA ASP A 59 6.78 2.55 19.89
C ASP A 59 6.25 3.26 18.63
N ASP A 60 5.02 3.77 18.66
CA ASP A 60 4.48 4.64 17.61
C ASP A 60 5.25 5.97 17.51
N LEU A 61 5.62 6.57 18.65
CA LEU A 61 6.42 7.79 18.69
C LEU A 61 7.84 7.58 18.17
N LYS A 62 8.50 6.48 18.55
CA LYS A 62 9.82 6.09 18.02
C LYS A 62 9.76 5.90 16.51
N THR A 63 8.75 5.17 16.03
CA THR A 63 8.54 4.91 14.61
C THR A 63 8.32 6.21 13.84
N LYS A 64 7.48 7.12 14.35
CA LYS A 64 7.25 8.43 13.74
C LYS A 64 8.53 9.26 13.66
N LYS A 65 9.35 9.28 14.72
CA LYS A 65 10.63 9.99 14.74
C LYS A 65 11.60 9.42 13.70
N GLN A 66 11.71 8.10 13.62
CA GLN A 66 12.55 7.41 12.64
C GLN A 66 12.14 7.77 11.20
N LYS A 67 10.84 7.77 10.88
CA LYS A 67 10.36 8.18 9.55
C LYS A 67 10.77 9.62 9.22
N GLN A 68 10.60 10.55 10.16
CA GLN A 68 10.94 11.96 9.93
C GLN A 68 12.45 12.16 9.71
N GLU A 69 13.29 11.43 10.44
CA GLU A 69 14.75 11.45 10.24
C GLU A 69 15.15 10.88 8.87
N ILE A 70 14.48 9.83 8.41
CA ILE A 70 14.70 9.32 7.05
C ILE A 70 14.24 10.36 6.02
N ILE A 71 13.04 10.90 6.17
CA ILE A 71 12.47 11.87 5.22
C ILE A 71 13.33 13.13 5.10
N SER A 72 13.92 13.61 6.21
CA SER A 72 14.73 14.83 6.22
C SER A 72 16.03 14.74 5.40
N ARG A 73 16.54 13.52 5.17
CA ARG A 73 17.74 13.24 4.35
C ARG A 73 17.43 12.83 2.90
N LEU A 74 16.15 12.71 2.53
CA LEU A 74 15.76 12.35 1.16
C LEU A 74 15.73 13.59 0.23
N ASP A 75 15.77 13.32 -1.07
CA ASP A 75 15.71 14.36 -2.11
C ASP A 75 14.40 15.17 -1.98
N LYS A 76 14.55 16.49 -1.77
CA LYS A 76 13.43 17.41 -1.58
C LYS A 76 12.48 17.45 -2.78
N ASP A 77 12.99 17.29 -3.99
CA ASP A 77 12.18 17.27 -5.22
C ASP A 77 11.28 16.04 -5.27
N TYR A 78 11.80 14.88 -4.85
CA TYR A 78 10.98 13.68 -4.68
C TYR A 78 9.91 13.88 -3.60
N ILE A 79 10.30 14.43 -2.44
CA ILE A 79 9.36 14.67 -1.33
C ILE A 79 8.21 15.57 -1.79
N GLN A 80 8.51 16.69 -2.45
CA GLN A 80 7.49 17.60 -2.98
C GLN A 80 6.58 16.91 -3.99
N THR A 81 7.13 16.09 -4.88
CA THR A 81 6.35 15.33 -5.86
C THR A 81 5.42 14.31 -5.21
N ALA A 82 5.92 13.57 -4.20
CA ALA A 82 5.12 12.61 -3.45
C ALA A 82 3.95 13.29 -2.71
N GLU A 83 4.18 14.49 -2.15
CA GLU A 83 3.12 15.30 -1.54
C GLU A 83 2.09 15.77 -2.58
N GLU A 84 2.52 16.28 -3.73
CA GLU A 84 1.62 16.68 -4.81
C GLU A 84 0.74 15.51 -5.26
N PHE A 85 1.34 14.34 -5.45
CA PHE A 85 0.62 13.13 -5.88
C PHE A 85 -0.39 12.69 -4.82
N PHE A 86 -0.03 12.73 -3.54
CA PHE A 86 -0.93 12.39 -2.44
C PHE A 86 -2.09 13.38 -2.31
N GLU A 87 -1.86 14.68 -2.42
CA GLU A 87 -2.94 15.67 -2.34
C GLU A 87 -3.93 15.51 -3.51
N LYS A 88 -3.43 15.20 -4.71
CA LYS A 88 -4.28 14.91 -5.88
C LYS A 88 -5.02 13.59 -5.78
N ALA A 89 -4.48 12.60 -5.08
CA ALA A 89 -5.12 11.30 -4.87
C ALA A 89 -6.45 11.37 -4.09
N LYS A 90 -6.68 12.47 -3.35
CA LYS A 90 -7.96 12.72 -2.65
C LYS A 90 -9.11 13.07 -3.61
N GLY A 91 -8.80 13.49 -4.85
CA GLY A 91 -9.77 13.90 -5.85
C GLY A 91 -9.76 13.04 -7.12
N LYS A 92 -10.42 13.53 -8.18
CA LYS A 92 -10.32 12.94 -9.52
C LYS A 92 -8.98 13.33 -10.16
N ILE A 93 -8.21 12.35 -10.60
CA ILE A 93 -7.00 12.57 -11.39
C ILE A 93 -7.40 12.98 -12.80
N LYS A 94 -7.02 14.19 -13.22
CA LYS A 94 -7.32 14.73 -14.55
C LYS A 94 -6.31 14.31 -15.62
N GLN A 95 -5.07 14.08 -15.22
CA GLN A 95 -3.97 13.72 -16.11
C GLN A 95 -2.99 12.80 -15.40
N ARG A 96 -2.47 11.81 -16.12
CA ARG A 96 -1.40 10.94 -15.67
C ARG A 96 -0.11 11.75 -15.58
N LYS A 97 0.56 11.66 -14.42
CA LYS A 97 1.86 12.26 -14.16
C LYS A 97 2.81 11.19 -13.66
N GLU A 98 4.05 11.27 -14.11
CA GLU A 98 5.12 10.36 -13.71
C GLU A 98 6.30 11.16 -13.19
N LYS A 99 7.08 10.57 -12.28
CA LYS A 99 8.35 11.12 -11.82
C LYS A 99 9.39 10.02 -11.72
N VAL A 100 10.47 10.16 -12.49
CA VAL A 100 11.69 9.40 -12.26
C VAL A 100 12.38 9.96 -11.02
N TYR A 101 12.71 9.10 -10.08
CA TYR A 101 13.34 9.51 -8.82
C TYR A 101 14.73 8.92 -8.60
N ARG A 102 15.11 7.87 -9.35
CA ARG A 102 16.44 7.27 -9.26
C ARG A 102 16.74 6.35 -10.45
N SER A 103 17.94 6.43 -11.01
CA SER A 103 18.44 5.44 -11.97
C SER A 103 19.01 4.22 -11.25
N ILE A 104 18.90 3.05 -11.87
CA ILE A 104 19.44 1.79 -11.35
C ILE A 104 20.90 1.65 -11.76
N ASP A 105 21.79 1.59 -10.77
CA ASP A 105 23.20 1.35 -11.00
C ASP A 105 23.50 -0.14 -11.27
N LYS A 106 24.73 -0.43 -11.71
CA LYS A 106 25.13 -1.81 -12.05
C LYS A 106 25.09 -2.76 -10.86
N GLN A 107 25.37 -2.28 -9.64
CA GLN A 107 25.38 -3.12 -8.45
C GLN A 107 23.96 -3.49 -8.02
N GLU A 108 23.04 -2.53 -8.09
CA GLU A 108 21.62 -2.77 -7.88
C GLU A 108 21.03 -3.69 -8.95
N ALA A 109 21.30 -3.43 -10.23
CA ALA A 109 20.86 -4.31 -11.32
C ALA A 109 21.35 -5.74 -11.14
N LYS A 110 22.62 -5.91 -10.74
CA LYS A 110 23.18 -7.23 -10.42
C LYS A 110 22.43 -7.89 -9.27
N ARG A 111 22.17 -7.18 -8.16
CA ARG A 111 21.40 -7.73 -7.02
C ARG A 111 19.99 -8.16 -7.43
N ILE A 112 19.30 -7.34 -8.24
CA ILE A 112 17.97 -7.68 -8.76
C ILE A 112 18.05 -8.92 -9.65
N LYS A 113 19.05 -9.02 -10.54
CA LYS A 113 19.24 -10.16 -11.43
C LYS A 113 19.58 -11.44 -10.67
N ASP A 114 20.44 -11.38 -9.67
CA ASP A 114 20.83 -12.54 -8.85
C ASP A 114 19.62 -13.13 -8.11
N VAL A 115 18.68 -12.28 -7.66
CA VAL A 115 17.50 -12.70 -6.90
C VAL A 115 16.33 -13.11 -7.80
N THR A 116 16.15 -12.44 -8.94
CA THR A 116 14.92 -12.55 -9.75
C THR A 116 15.13 -13.06 -11.17
N GLY A 117 16.38 -13.14 -11.63
CA GLY A 117 16.73 -13.42 -13.02
C GLY A 117 16.49 -12.26 -14.00
N LEU A 118 15.97 -11.12 -13.53
CA LEU A 118 15.61 -9.99 -14.38
C LEU A 118 16.79 -9.04 -14.59
N ASP A 119 17.06 -8.71 -15.85
CA ASP A 119 18.07 -7.72 -16.21
C ASP A 119 17.45 -6.33 -16.32
N VAL A 120 17.81 -5.47 -15.37
CA VAL A 120 17.30 -4.10 -15.25
C VAL A 120 18.44 -3.08 -15.32
N GLU A 121 19.58 -3.43 -15.91
CA GLU A 121 20.70 -2.50 -16.03
C GLU A 121 20.33 -1.25 -16.83
N GLY A 122 20.56 -0.08 -16.21
CA GLY A 122 20.19 1.22 -16.78
C GLY A 122 18.69 1.44 -16.91
N TYR A 123 17.87 0.73 -16.11
CA TYR A 123 16.48 1.09 -15.91
C TYR A 123 16.37 2.21 -14.88
N GLU A 124 15.19 2.81 -14.76
CA GLU A 124 14.92 3.88 -13.81
C GLU A 124 13.71 3.59 -12.95
N HIS A 125 13.77 3.93 -11.67
CA HIS A 125 12.61 3.89 -10.80
C HIS A 125 11.71 5.10 -11.03
N LYS A 126 10.41 4.83 -11.08
CA LYS A 126 9.40 5.81 -11.45
C LYS A 126 8.13 5.65 -10.61
N ILE A 127 7.64 6.76 -10.08
CA ILE A 127 6.33 6.83 -9.44
C ILE A 127 5.29 7.45 -10.38
N ILE A 128 4.04 7.02 -10.28
CA ILE A 128 2.91 7.52 -11.06
C ILE A 128 1.80 7.96 -10.10
N ASN A 129 1.18 9.10 -10.38
CA ASN A 129 0.13 9.67 -9.53
C ASN A 129 -1.11 8.78 -9.38
N GLU A 130 -1.46 8.03 -10.42
CA GLU A 130 -2.58 7.07 -10.41
C GLU A 130 -2.33 5.91 -9.44
N ASP A 131 -1.09 5.41 -9.35
CA ASP A 131 -0.73 4.36 -8.40
C ASP A 131 -0.74 4.89 -6.96
N PHE A 132 -0.31 6.13 -6.75
CA PHE A 132 -0.42 6.77 -5.44
C PHE A 132 -1.90 6.91 -5.01
N ALA A 133 -2.79 7.22 -5.95
CA ALA A 133 -4.22 7.20 -5.68
C ALA A 133 -4.78 5.80 -5.43
N HIS A 134 -4.30 4.78 -6.15
CA HIS A 134 -4.63 3.40 -5.84
C HIS A 134 -4.22 3.04 -4.41
N ILE A 135 -2.98 3.30 -4.04
CA ILE A 135 -2.43 3.04 -2.70
C ILE A 135 -3.26 3.75 -1.64
N PHE A 136 -3.51 5.06 -1.80
CA PHE A 136 -4.30 5.81 -0.83
C PHE A 136 -5.72 5.27 -0.69
N ARG A 137 -6.40 4.95 -1.80
CA ARG A 137 -7.80 4.48 -1.76
C ARG A 137 -7.94 3.06 -1.23
N ARG A 138 -6.96 2.20 -1.48
CA ARG A 138 -7.00 0.78 -1.07
C ARG A 138 -6.38 0.53 0.29
N HIS A 139 -5.31 1.26 0.61
CA HIS A 139 -4.48 1.02 1.80
C HIS A 139 -4.42 2.22 2.75
N GLY A 140 -5.08 3.35 2.46
CA GLY A 140 -5.08 4.54 3.32
C GLY A 140 -6.23 4.62 4.35
N ASN A 141 -7.09 3.61 4.47
CA ASN A 141 -8.20 3.61 5.44
C ASN A 141 -7.83 2.83 6.72
N PRO A 142 -7.65 3.50 7.88
CA PRO A 142 -7.21 2.85 9.12
C PRO A 142 -8.10 1.69 9.56
N ARG A 143 -9.43 1.90 9.59
CA ARG A 143 -10.38 0.87 10.04
C ARG A 143 -10.37 -0.37 9.15
N LYS A 144 -10.19 -0.19 7.84
CA LYS A 144 -10.12 -1.33 6.89
C LYS A 144 -8.80 -2.09 7.03
N GLN A 145 -7.68 -1.38 7.17
CA GLN A 145 -6.37 -2.01 7.28
C GLN A 145 -6.18 -2.71 8.64
N GLU A 146 -6.68 -2.12 9.73
CA GLU A 146 -6.59 -2.70 11.07
C GLU A 146 -7.24 -4.08 11.15
N LYS A 147 -8.41 -4.26 10.51
CA LYS A 147 -9.08 -5.57 10.37
C LYS A 147 -8.23 -6.63 9.65
N LEU A 148 -7.22 -6.20 8.89
CA LEU A 148 -6.29 -7.06 8.14
C LEU A 148 -4.92 -7.19 8.83
N GLY A 149 -4.77 -6.68 10.07
CA GLY A 149 -3.47 -6.64 10.75
C GLY A 149 -2.47 -5.68 10.10
N GLN A 150 -2.97 -4.68 9.38
CA GLN A 150 -2.19 -3.71 8.63
C GLN A 150 -2.34 -2.30 9.20
N VAL A 151 -1.40 -1.43 8.84
CA VAL A 151 -1.45 0.00 9.15
C VAL A 151 -1.83 0.77 7.89
N ALA A 152 -2.68 1.78 8.04
CA ALA A 152 -3.02 2.64 6.92
C ALA A 152 -1.80 3.39 6.38
N VAL A 153 -1.62 3.33 5.07
CA VAL A 153 -0.59 4.09 4.35
C VAL A 153 -0.92 5.57 4.43
N THR A 154 0.03 6.35 4.93
CA THR A 154 -0.05 7.81 5.07
C THR A 154 0.80 8.51 4.00
N LYS A 155 0.68 9.84 3.94
CA LYS A 155 1.53 10.67 3.07
C LYS A 155 3.02 10.47 3.35
N ASP A 156 3.39 10.38 4.63
CA ASP A 156 4.79 10.22 5.02
C ASP A 156 5.33 8.84 4.65
N ASP A 157 4.48 7.83 4.56
CA ASP A 157 4.89 6.49 4.11
C ASP A 157 5.27 6.47 2.63
N LEU A 158 4.54 7.20 1.79
CA LEU A 158 4.85 7.32 0.36
C LEU A 158 6.18 8.07 0.12
N LYS A 159 6.56 8.97 1.04
CA LYS A 159 7.84 9.65 1.01
C LYS A 159 9.02 8.71 1.23
N LEU A 160 8.80 7.55 1.87
CA LEU A 160 9.86 6.59 2.19
C LEU A 160 10.23 5.68 1.01
N ILE A 161 9.49 5.71 -0.11
CA ILE A 161 9.73 4.82 -1.27
C ILE A 161 11.21 4.81 -1.72
N PRO A 162 11.92 5.95 -1.89
CA PRO A 162 13.32 5.91 -2.31
C PRO A 162 14.24 5.21 -1.30
N GLU A 163 13.95 5.34 -0.01
CA GLU A 163 14.66 4.62 1.05
C GLU A 163 14.34 3.12 1.04
N ILE A 164 13.08 2.76 0.74
CA ILE A 164 12.63 1.37 0.62
C ILE A 164 13.31 0.68 -0.56
N THR A 165 13.31 1.29 -1.75
CA THR A 165 13.92 0.68 -2.93
C THR A 165 15.44 0.67 -2.89
N LYS A 166 16.08 1.65 -2.24
CA LYS A 166 17.54 1.73 -2.17
C LYS A 166 18.14 0.83 -1.09
N ASN A 167 17.47 0.74 0.06
CA ASN A 167 17.98 0.08 1.26
C ASN A 167 16.97 -0.96 1.78
N TYR A 168 16.40 -1.79 0.90
CA TYR A 168 15.48 -2.86 1.29
C TYR A 168 16.16 -3.91 2.17
N ASP A 169 15.38 -4.60 3.00
CA ASP A 169 15.83 -5.76 3.77
C ASP A 169 15.71 -7.05 2.96
N SER A 170 14.68 -7.14 2.12
CA SER A 170 14.55 -8.23 1.15
C SER A 170 13.90 -7.78 -0.15
N LEU A 171 14.25 -8.48 -1.22
CA LEU A 171 13.67 -8.34 -2.55
C LEU A 171 13.20 -9.72 -3.00
N LYS A 172 12.04 -9.78 -3.66
CA LYS A 172 11.56 -11.01 -4.31
C LYS A 172 10.81 -10.72 -5.60
N LEU A 173 10.76 -11.72 -6.47
CA LEU A 173 9.85 -11.72 -7.61
C LEU A 173 8.46 -12.15 -7.15
N SER A 174 7.44 -11.38 -7.52
CA SER A 174 6.04 -11.74 -7.28
C SER A 174 5.65 -12.96 -8.13
N PRO A 175 4.86 -13.91 -7.59
CA PRO A 175 4.27 -14.98 -8.39
C PRO A 175 3.21 -14.44 -9.37
N GLU A 176 2.63 -13.28 -9.07
CA GLU A 176 1.66 -12.59 -9.92
C GLU A 176 2.35 -11.56 -10.83
N THR A 177 1.77 -11.37 -12.01
CA THR A 177 2.20 -10.34 -12.96
C THR A 177 1.24 -9.15 -12.96
N SER A 178 1.71 -8.02 -13.49
CA SER A 178 0.88 -6.83 -13.72
C SER A 178 0.84 -6.54 -15.21
N GLU A 179 -0.33 -6.66 -15.85
CA GLU A 179 -0.46 -6.51 -17.31
C GLU A 179 0.50 -7.43 -18.09
N GLY A 180 0.69 -8.66 -17.60
CA GLY A 180 1.64 -9.62 -18.16
C GLY A 180 3.13 -9.29 -17.91
N ARG A 181 3.44 -8.30 -17.07
CA ARG A 181 4.80 -7.91 -16.72
C ARG A 181 5.23 -8.39 -15.33
N PRO A 182 6.51 -8.75 -15.13
CA PRO A 182 7.04 -9.10 -13.82
C PRO A 182 6.84 -7.99 -12.78
N VAL A 183 6.68 -8.37 -11.51
CA VAL A 183 6.52 -7.44 -10.39
C VAL A 183 7.56 -7.74 -9.32
N LEU A 184 8.34 -6.73 -8.95
CA LEU A 184 9.29 -6.77 -7.84
C LEU A 184 8.57 -6.39 -6.56
N VAL A 185 8.88 -7.10 -5.46
CA VAL A 185 8.36 -6.82 -4.12
C VAL A 185 9.55 -6.51 -3.21
N TYR A 186 9.65 -5.24 -2.79
CA TYR A 186 10.61 -4.78 -1.79
C TYR A 186 9.98 -4.88 -0.41
N THR A 187 10.72 -5.43 0.55
CA THR A 187 10.35 -5.43 1.96
C THR A 187 11.35 -4.62 2.76
N LYS A 188 10.88 -3.73 3.63
CA LYS A 188 11.73 -2.95 4.54
C LYS A 188 11.04 -2.72 5.89
N LYS A 189 11.77 -2.87 6.99
CA LYS A 189 11.29 -2.56 8.34
C LYS A 189 11.67 -1.14 8.75
N ILE A 190 10.66 -0.32 9.03
CA ILE A 190 10.79 1.03 9.58
C ILE A 190 9.73 1.16 10.68
N GLY A 191 10.06 0.66 11.86
CA GLY A 191 9.06 0.32 12.90
C GLY A 191 8.20 -0.86 12.45
N ASN A 192 7.26 -0.59 11.55
CA ASN A 192 6.43 -1.57 10.86
C ASN A 192 7.11 -2.12 9.60
N GLU A 193 6.53 -3.16 9.00
CA GLU A 193 7.07 -3.79 7.81
C GLU A 193 6.34 -3.30 6.55
N TYR A 194 7.11 -2.69 5.65
CA TYR A 194 6.64 -2.13 4.39
C TYR A 194 6.78 -3.16 3.29
N TYR A 195 5.76 -3.24 2.46
CA TYR A 195 5.77 -3.96 1.19
C TYR A 195 5.54 -2.95 0.08
N TYR A 196 6.52 -2.78 -0.80
CA TYR A 196 6.42 -1.88 -1.95
C TYR A 196 6.60 -2.65 -3.24
N LEU A 197 5.71 -2.42 -4.21
CA LEU A 197 5.67 -3.17 -5.46
C LEU A 197 5.97 -2.27 -6.64
N GLU A 198 6.86 -2.74 -7.51
CA GLU A 198 7.13 -2.12 -8.81
C GLU A 198 6.92 -3.11 -9.96
N THR A 199 6.24 -2.66 -11.01
CA THR A 199 6.12 -3.41 -12.26
C THR A 199 7.34 -3.15 -13.13
N VAL A 200 7.95 -4.22 -13.64
CA VAL A 200 9.12 -4.14 -14.51
C VAL A 200 8.68 -3.80 -15.94
N GLY A 201 9.15 -2.66 -16.43
CA GLY A 201 8.93 -2.18 -17.79
C GLY A 201 9.61 -3.04 -18.84
N GLY A 202 9.27 -2.77 -20.10
CA GLY A 202 9.91 -3.47 -21.22
C GLY A 202 11.21 -2.77 -21.64
N LYS A 203 11.95 -3.40 -22.56
CA LYS A 203 13.21 -2.85 -23.12
C LYS A 203 13.09 -1.44 -23.71
N LYS A 204 11.89 -1.03 -24.16
CA LYS A 204 11.63 0.32 -24.70
C LYS A 204 11.45 1.37 -23.61
N THR A 205 10.79 1.03 -22.51
CA THR A 205 10.50 1.99 -21.42
C THR A 205 11.62 2.05 -20.40
N ARG A 206 12.31 0.91 -20.17
CA ARG A 206 13.43 0.78 -19.23
C ARG A 206 13.11 1.37 -17.85
N ASP A 207 11.93 1.05 -17.32
CA ASP A 207 11.47 1.60 -16.05
C ASP A 207 11.01 0.53 -15.06
N LEU A 208 11.17 0.80 -13.77
CA LEU A 208 10.47 0.13 -12.68
C LEU A 208 9.39 1.08 -12.18
N ARG A 209 8.14 0.76 -12.49
CA ARG A 209 6.98 1.64 -12.23
C ARG A 209 6.30 1.25 -10.95
N SER A 210 5.92 2.23 -10.13
CA SER A 210 5.06 2.00 -8.97
C SER A 210 3.86 1.12 -9.30
N LYS A 211 3.41 0.31 -8.34
CA LYS A 211 2.19 -0.49 -8.49
C LYS A 211 1.32 -0.40 -7.24
N SER A 212 1.86 -0.76 -6.08
CA SER A 212 1.14 -0.68 -4.81
C SER A 212 2.10 -0.63 -3.63
N MET A 213 1.55 -0.34 -2.45
CA MET A 213 2.23 -0.36 -1.17
C MET A 213 1.22 -0.73 -0.08
N TRP A 214 1.64 -1.56 0.87
CA TRP A 214 0.93 -1.74 2.13
C TRP A 214 1.92 -1.91 3.28
N ILE A 215 1.41 -1.77 4.50
CA ILE A 215 2.21 -1.82 5.72
C ILE A 215 1.62 -2.87 6.64
N ARG A 216 2.40 -3.90 6.96
CA ARG A 216 2.03 -4.89 7.96
C ARG A 216 2.45 -4.39 9.33
N LYS A 217 1.54 -4.43 10.30
CA LYS A 217 1.88 -4.16 11.69
C LYS A 217 2.81 -5.27 12.15
N THR A 218 4.03 -4.92 12.53
CA THR A 218 4.88 -5.88 13.26
C THR A 218 4.38 -5.91 14.68
N GLY A 219 3.95 -7.07 15.17
CA GLY A 219 3.72 -7.25 16.60
C GLY A 219 5.00 -6.89 17.34
N THR A 220 4.88 -6.18 18.45
CA THR A 220 5.92 -6.17 19.48
C THR A 220 6.11 -7.64 19.84
N THR A 221 7.16 -8.27 19.35
CA THR A 221 7.57 -9.57 19.87
C THR A 221 8.01 -9.28 21.29
N ASP A 222 7.17 -9.64 22.25
CA ASP A 222 7.51 -9.69 23.68
C ASP A 222 8.74 -10.59 23.90
#